data_AF-A0A0A5G2D3-F1
#
_entry.id   AF-A0A0A5G2D3-F1
#
_cell.length_a   1.000
_cell.length_b   1.000
_cell.length_c   1.000
_cell.angle_alpha   90.00
_cell.angle_beta   90.00
_cell.angle_gamma   90.00
#
_symmetry.space_group_name_H-M   'P 1'
#
loop_
_entity.id
_entity.type
_entity.pdbx_description
1 polymer ?
#
loop_
_entity_poly.entity_id
_entity_poly.type
_entity_poly.pdbx_seq_one_letter_code
_entity_poly.pdbx_strand_id
1 'polypeptide(L)'
;MKKKKIIWGIVVVALLVTVFPMTLQGKQDTNNINQYQVIPDEAIRLRILADSDDKEDQEIKREVRDAVNAEITEWVEELTSIEKARDLIESRLDELEAIVDNVLEENNVSQSYSVDFDENVEFPTKLYGSYIYPAGTYEAILIELGEGQGANWWCVLFPPLCFLDFSNGTSVAAAEEDPVDKEEEVASAEGEKDVEVKFFLFEWFGSLFS
;
A
#
# COMPACT_ATOMS: atom_id res chain seq x y z
N MET A 1 70.44 -19.04 9.00
CA MET A 1 69.23 -19.56 9.65
C MET A 1 68.32 -18.47 10.24
N LYS A 2 68.85 -17.42 10.90
CA LYS A 2 68.03 -16.34 11.52
C LYS A 2 67.18 -15.54 10.51
N LYS A 3 67.72 -15.21 9.33
CA LYS A 3 66.99 -14.47 8.28
C LYS A 3 65.79 -15.25 7.70
N LYS A 4 65.92 -16.58 7.51
CA LYS A 4 64.81 -17.44 7.05
C LYS A 4 63.67 -17.52 8.08
N LYS A 5 64.00 -17.52 9.38
CA LYS A 5 63.01 -17.49 10.48
C LYS A 5 62.27 -16.15 10.57
N ILE A 6 62.96 -15.04 10.30
CA ILE A 6 62.35 -13.69 10.24
C ILE A 6 61.43 -13.57 9.02
N ILE A 7 61.86 -14.05 7.85
CA ILE A 7 61.03 -14.04 6.64
C ILE A 7 59.79 -14.91 6.82
N TRP A 8 59.94 -16.09 7.42
CA TRP A 8 58.79 -16.97 7.71
C TRP A 8 57.83 -16.36 8.73
N GLY A 9 58.34 -15.65 9.75
CA GLY A 9 57.51 -14.89 10.69
C GLY A 9 56.72 -13.77 10.03
N ILE A 10 57.33 -13.02 9.10
CA ILE A 10 56.63 -11.96 8.35
C ILE A 10 55.54 -12.55 7.45
N VAL A 11 55.79 -13.69 6.80
CA VAL A 11 54.80 -14.38 5.96
C VAL A 11 53.62 -14.88 6.78
N VAL A 12 53.86 -15.44 7.98
CA VAL A 12 52.79 -15.90 8.89
C VAL A 12 51.95 -14.74 9.41
N VAL A 13 52.58 -13.61 9.78
CA VAL A 13 51.86 -12.40 10.23
C VAL A 13 51.05 -11.78 9.09
N ALA A 14 51.60 -11.73 7.87
CA ALA A 14 50.87 -11.25 6.70
C ALA A 14 49.64 -12.12 6.38
N LEU A 15 49.75 -13.44 6.53
CA LEU A 15 48.63 -14.38 6.35
C LEU A 15 47.56 -14.25 7.44
N LEU A 16 47.94 -13.95 8.68
CA LEU A 16 46.98 -13.70 9.75
C LEU A 16 46.23 -12.37 9.57
N VAL A 17 46.89 -11.32 9.06
CA VAL A 17 46.28 -10.00 8.84
C VAL A 17 45.32 -10.00 7.64
N THR A 18 45.53 -10.84 6.62
CA THR A 18 44.60 -10.93 5.48
C THR A 18 43.38 -11.82 5.74
N VAL A 19 43.51 -12.81 6.62
CA VAL A 19 42.41 -13.76 6.94
C VAL A 19 41.50 -13.24 8.08
N PHE A 20 42.01 -12.38 8.97
CA PHE A 20 41.26 -11.84 10.12
C PHE A 20 40.13 -10.83 9.80
N PRO A 21 40.19 -9.95 8.77
CA PRO A 21 39.06 -9.07 8.47
C PRO A 21 37.85 -9.79 7.84
N MET A 22 38.01 -11.05 7.40
CA MET A 22 36.93 -11.82 6.77
C MET A 22 35.91 -12.40 7.77
N THR A 23 36.24 -12.42 9.07
CA THR A 23 35.31 -12.85 10.14
C THR A 23 34.65 -11.69 10.88
N LEU A 24 35.02 -10.44 10.55
CA LEU A 24 34.42 -9.20 11.07
C LEU A 24 33.50 -8.50 10.03
N GLN A 25 33.04 -9.25 9.02
CA GLN A 25 31.85 -8.91 8.23
C GLN A 25 30.68 -9.78 8.70
N GLY A 26 30.41 -9.73 10.01
CA GLY A 26 29.24 -10.37 10.62
C GLY A 26 28.08 -9.37 10.68
N LYS A 27 27.03 -9.68 9.92
CA LYS A 27 25.77 -8.93 9.70
C LYS A 27 25.89 -7.76 8.71
N GLN A 28 26.13 -8.09 7.45
CA GLN A 28 25.33 -7.41 6.43
C GLN A 28 23.91 -7.95 6.57
N ASP A 29 22.96 -7.09 6.94
CA ASP A 29 21.54 -7.40 6.97
C ASP A 29 21.07 -7.75 5.56
N THR A 30 21.24 -9.00 5.16
CA THR A 30 20.60 -9.58 3.97
C THR A 30 19.16 -9.96 4.26
N ASN A 31 18.42 -9.04 4.89
CA ASN A 31 16.98 -9.13 5.08
C ASN A 31 16.33 -7.95 4.35
N ASN A 32 16.55 -7.83 3.04
CA ASN A 32 15.59 -7.16 2.15
C ASN A 32 14.46 -8.15 1.79
N ILE A 33 13.94 -8.86 2.79
CA ILE A 33 12.58 -9.37 2.76
C ILE A 33 11.79 -8.19 3.29
N ASN A 34 10.92 -7.59 2.49
CA ASN A 34 9.99 -6.55 2.91
C ASN A 34 9.32 -6.99 4.22
N GLN A 35 9.87 -6.58 5.37
CA GLN A 35 9.34 -6.87 6.69
C GLN A 35 8.16 -5.93 6.85
N TYR A 36 7.03 -6.31 6.26
CA TYR A 36 5.84 -5.53 6.48
C TYR A 36 5.47 -5.63 7.96
N GLN A 37 5.37 -4.49 8.62
CA GLN A 37 4.96 -4.39 10.00
C GLN A 37 3.43 -4.43 10.03
N VAL A 38 2.86 -5.44 10.67
CA VAL A 38 1.43 -5.45 10.98
C VAL A 38 1.22 -4.45 12.12
N ILE A 39 0.39 -3.44 11.90
CA ILE A 39 0.01 -2.49 12.96
C ILE A 39 -1.10 -3.16 13.80
N PRO A 40 -1.12 -2.95 15.13
CA PRO A 40 -2.22 -3.41 15.99
C PRO A 40 -3.59 -3.00 15.45
N ASP A 41 -4.61 -3.81 15.78
CA ASP A 41 -5.96 -3.74 15.20
C ASP A 41 -6.71 -2.43 15.46
N GLU A 42 -6.24 -1.61 16.40
CA GLU A 42 -6.86 -0.37 16.80
C GLU A 42 -6.43 0.79 15.88
N ALA A 43 -7.27 1.11 14.90
CA ALA A 43 -7.10 2.25 14.02
C ALA A 43 -8.45 2.87 13.65
N ILE A 44 -8.48 4.20 13.55
CA ILE A 44 -9.62 4.92 12.99
C ILE A 44 -9.36 5.10 11.50
N ARG A 45 -10.29 4.64 10.66
CA ARG A 45 -10.13 4.59 9.20
C ARG A 45 -11.07 5.59 8.51
N LEU A 46 -10.83 5.80 7.22
CA LEU A 46 -11.70 6.59 6.35
C LEU A 46 -12.08 5.76 5.14
N ARG A 47 -13.37 5.72 4.84
CA ARG A 47 -13.93 5.10 3.65
C ARG A 47 -14.79 6.12 2.91
N ILE A 48 -14.51 6.34 1.63
CA ILE A 48 -15.30 7.25 0.78
C ILE A 48 -15.81 6.47 -0.43
N LEU A 49 -17.13 6.47 -0.63
CA LEU A 49 -17.79 5.92 -1.81
C LEU A 49 -18.16 7.06 -2.76
N ALA A 50 -17.76 6.94 -4.02
CA ALA A 50 -18.20 7.86 -5.07
C ALA A 50 -19.63 7.51 -5.51
N ASP A 51 -20.32 8.48 -6.11
CA ASP A 51 -21.65 8.25 -6.72
C ASP A 51 -21.58 7.16 -7.80
N SER A 52 -20.64 7.30 -8.75
CA SER A 52 -20.37 6.31 -9.79
C SER A 52 -18.88 6.14 -10.10
N ASP A 53 -18.55 5.24 -11.04
CA ASP A 53 -17.20 5.06 -11.59
C ASP A 53 -16.83 6.08 -12.68
N ASP A 54 -17.72 7.01 -13.01
CA ASP A 54 -17.44 8.06 -13.98
C ASP A 54 -16.31 8.97 -13.50
N LYS A 55 -15.55 9.48 -14.48
CA LYS A 55 -14.33 10.24 -14.20
C LYS A 55 -14.58 11.46 -13.30
N GLU A 56 -15.73 12.11 -13.47
CA GLU A 56 -16.13 13.30 -12.70
C GLU A 56 -16.38 12.93 -11.23
N ASP A 57 -17.18 11.90 -10.95
CA ASP A 57 -17.44 11.44 -9.59
C ASP A 57 -16.17 10.93 -8.89
N GLN A 58 -15.30 10.26 -9.64
CA GLN A 58 -14.01 9.83 -9.13
C GLN A 58 -13.09 11.02 -8.78
N GLU A 59 -13.18 12.14 -9.50
CA GLU A 59 -12.46 13.38 -9.18
C GLU A 59 -13.02 14.04 -7.93
N ILE A 60 -14.35 14.21 -7.84
CA ILE A 60 -15.02 14.77 -6.66
C ILE A 60 -14.63 13.97 -5.40
N LYS A 61 -14.64 12.64 -5.47
CA LYS A 61 -14.17 11.78 -4.35
C LYS A 61 -12.72 12.08 -3.96
N ARG A 62 -11.83 12.34 -4.92
CA ARG A 62 -10.41 12.68 -4.63
C ARG A 62 -10.30 14.03 -3.94
N GLU A 63 -11.09 15.01 -4.37
CA GLU A 63 -11.11 16.33 -3.74
C GLU A 63 -11.68 16.28 -2.32
N VAL A 64 -12.80 15.57 -2.13
CA VAL A 64 -13.37 15.29 -0.80
C VAL A 64 -12.34 14.60 0.10
N ARG A 65 -11.69 13.55 -0.40
CA ARG A 65 -10.61 12.86 0.30
C ARG A 65 -9.52 13.84 0.75
N ASP A 66 -9.04 14.67 -0.15
CA ASP A 66 -7.92 15.57 0.12
C ASP A 66 -8.29 16.62 1.16
N ALA A 67 -9.48 17.21 1.05
CA ALA A 67 -9.98 18.19 2.01
C ALA A 67 -10.21 17.58 3.41
N VAL A 68 -10.93 16.45 3.48
CA VAL A 68 -11.20 15.74 4.74
C VAL A 68 -9.91 15.27 5.40
N ASN A 69 -8.98 14.72 4.62
CA ASN A 69 -7.72 14.23 5.16
C ASN A 69 -6.85 15.37 5.69
N ALA A 70 -6.83 16.53 5.03
CA ALA A 70 -6.09 17.69 5.49
C ALA A 70 -6.59 18.16 6.87
N GLU A 71 -7.91 18.28 7.02
CA GLU A 71 -8.54 18.73 8.26
C GLU A 71 -8.29 17.74 9.41
N ILE A 72 -8.55 16.45 9.18
CA ILE A 72 -8.37 15.43 10.23
C ILE A 72 -6.90 15.34 10.65
N THR A 73 -5.96 15.47 9.72
CA THR A 73 -4.52 15.45 10.03
C THR A 73 -4.16 16.56 11.00
N GLU A 74 -4.72 17.76 10.84
CA GLU A 74 -4.53 18.88 11.77
C GLU A 74 -5.10 18.55 13.17
N TRP A 75 -6.29 17.95 13.23
CA TRP A 75 -6.93 17.58 14.50
C TRP A 75 -6.11 16.55 15.30
N VAL A 76 -5.53 15.57 14.61
CA VAL A 76 -4.85 14.44 15.25
C VAL A 76 -3.33 14.61 15.38
N GLU A 77 -2.75 15.70 14.87
CA GLU A 77 -1.30 15.92 14.80
C GLU A 77 -0.60 15.77 16.17
N GLU A 78 -1.20 16.31 17.23
CA GLU A 78 -0.65 16.27 18.59
C GLU A 78 -1.21 15.11 19.44
N LEU A 79 -2.13 14.31 18.90
CA LEU A 79 -2.80 13.26 19.65
C LEU A 79 -1.95 11.99 19.70
N THR A 80 -1.88 11.39 20.89
CA THR A 80 -1.13 10.15 21.15
C THR A 80 -2.02 9.00 21.64
N SER A 81 -3.33 9.23 21.74
CA SER A 81 -4.33 8.25 22.22
C SER A 81 -5.47 8.15 21.22
N ILE A 82 -5.82 6.91 20.87
CA ILE A 82 -6.90 6.61 19.95
C ILE A 82 -8.26 7.03 20.53
N GLU A 83 -8.44 6.93 21.84
CA GLU A 83 -9.67 7.35 22.52
C GLU A 83 -9.90 8.85 22.37
N LYS A 84 -8.85 9.65 22.54
CA LYS A 84 -8.94 11.09 22.31
C LYS A 84 -9.20 11.44 20.85
N ALA A 85 -8.60 10.67 19.92
CA ALA A 85 -8.83 10.86 18.50
C ALA A 85 -10.30 10.54 18.14
N ARG A 86 -10.85 9.46 18.69
CA ARG A 86 -12.25 9.06 18.52
C ARG A 86 -13.19 10.15 19.03
N ASP A 87 -13.05 10.55 20.29
CA ASP A 87 -13.88 11.59 20.91
C ASP A 87 -13.83 12.91 20.11
N LEU A 88 -12.64 13.28 19.62
CA LEU A 88 -12.45 14.50 18.85
C LEU A 88 -13.15 14.42 17.49
N ILE A 89 -12.94 13.34 16.74
CA ILE A 89 -13.54 13.11 15.41
C ILE A 89 -15.06 13.09 15.52
N GLU A 90 -15.62 12.31 16.46
CA GLU A 90 -17.07 12.24 16.67
C GLU A 90 -17.66 13.60 17.03
N SER A 91 -16.98 14.40 17.86
CA SER A 91 -17.45 15.73 18.25
C SER A 91 -17.43 16.76 17.12
N ARG A 92 -16.78 16.45 16.00
CA ARG A 92 -16.56 17.36 14.86
C ARG A 92 -17.08 16.79 13.54
N LEU A 93 -17.97 15.80 13.56
CA LEU A 93 -18.57 15.26 12.34
C LEU A 93 -19.28 16.35 11.52
N ASP A 94 -19.95 17.30 12.17
CA ASP A 94 -20.58 18.45 11.52
C ASP A 94 -19.56 19.30 10.71
N GLU A 95 -18.30 19.40 11.15
CA GLU A 95 -17.24 20.10 10.42
C GLU A 95 -16.84 19.33 9.15
N LEU A 96 -16.84 17.99 9.20
CA LEU A 96 -16.58 17.14 8.03
C LEU A 96 -17.74 17.17 7.03
N GLU A 97 -18.98 17.16 7.50
CA GLU A 97 -20.16 17.35 6.65
C GLU A 97 -20.06 18.67 5.87
N ALA A 98 -19.69 19.76 6.56
CA ALA A 98 -19.51 21.06 5.93
C ALA A 98 -18.37 21.05 4.90
N ILE A 99 -17.29 20.31 5.13
CA ILE A 99 -16.20 20.17 4.15
C ILE A 99 -16.69 19.45 2.90
N VAL A 100 -17.43 18.35 3.04
CA VAL A 100 -18.00 17.62 1.90
C VAL A 100 -18.95 18.53 1.11
N ASP A 101 -19.83 19.25 1.80
CA ASP A 101 -20.77 20.20 1.19
C ASP A 101 -20.04 21.27 0.37
N ASN A 102 -19.03 21.91 0.96
CA ASN A 102 -18.24 22.94 0.28
C ASN A 102 -17.56 22.40 -0.99
N VAL A 103 -17.00 21.20 -0.96
CA VAL A 103 -16.37 20.60 -2.15
C VAL A 103 -17.41 20.37 -3.25
N LEU A 104 -18.61 19.91 -2.91
CA LEU A 104 -19.69 19.73 -3.88
C LEU A 104 -20.17 21.08 -4.46
N GLU A 105 -20.31 22.11 -3.62
CA GLU A 105 -20.68 23.46 -4.06
C GLU A 105 -19.63 24.08 -4.99
N GLU A 106 -18.34 23.97 -4.66
CA GLU A 106 -17.23 24.50 -5.48
C GLU A 106 -17.20 23.84 -6.88
N ASN A 107 -17.54 22.55 -6.94
CA ASN A 107 -17.63 21.80 -8.19
C ASN A 107 -18.96 22.00 -8.94
N ASN A 108 -19.91 22.78 -8.39
CA ASN A 108 -21.27 22.97 -8.93
C ASN A 108 -22.04 21.65 -9.09
N VAL A 109 -21.84 20.72 -8.15
CA VAL A 109 -22.46 19.39 -8.18
C VAL A 109 -23.57 19.32 -7.15
N SER A 110 -24.77 18.98 -7.60
CA SER A 110 -25.94 18.82 -6.74
C SER A 110 -26.26 17.33 -6.60
N GLN A 111 -25.75 16.71 -5.54
CA GLN A 111 -26.03 15.32 -5.19
C GLN A 111 -26.27 15.17 -3.69
N SER A 112 -26.93 14.09 -3.27
CA SER A 112 -26.99 13.73 -1.85
C SER A 112 -25.62 13.29 -1.35
N TYR A 113 -25.38 13.40 -0.05
CA TYR A 113 -24.22 12.80 0.59
C TYR A 113 -24.55 12.42 2.04
N SER A 114 -23.77 11.53 2.62
CA SER A 114 -23.76 11.24 4.06
C SER A 114 -22.32 11.23 4.59
N VAL A 115 -22.16 11.62 5.84
CA VAL A 115 -20.90 11.53 6.58
C VAL A 115 -21.24 10.97 7.95
N ASP A 116 -20.81 9.73 8.20
CA ASP A 116 -21.10 9.03 9.44
C ASP A 116 -19.81 8.54 10.10
N PHE A 117 -19.81 8.42 11.43
CA PHE A 117 -18.83 7.63 12.16
C PHE A 117 -19.47 6.31 12.57
N ASP A 118 -18.98 5.21 12.00
CA ASP A 118 -19.49 3.87 12.28
C ASP A 118 -18.36 2.99 12.85
N GLU A 119 -18.65 2.31 13.95
CA GLU A 119 -17.74 1.37 14.61
C GLU A 119 -17.56 0.07 13.80
N ASN A 120 -18.46 -0.21 12.84
CA ASN A 120 -18.58 -1.50 12.18
C ASN A 120 -18.47 -1.44 10.65
N VAL A 121 -17.45 -0.76 10.12
CA VAL A 121 -17.24 -0.66 8.66
C VAL A 121 -16.30 -1.76 8.17
N GLU A 122 -16.69 -2.46 7.10
CA GLU A 122 -15.86 -3.48 6.47
C GLU A 122 -14.74 -2.89 5.61
N PHE A 123 -13.53 -3.41 5.80
CA PHE A 123 -12.35 -3.07 5.00
C PHE A 123 -11.68 -4.32 4.44
N PRO A 124 -11.17 -4.27 3.20
CA PRO A 124 -10.28 -5.31 2.68
C PRO A 124 -8.87 -5.15 3.26
N THR A 125 -8.02 -6.17 3.05
CA THR A 125 -6.60 -6.08 3.34
C THR A 125 -5.95 -4.98 2.49
N LYS A 126 -5.28 -4.02 3.14
CA LYS A 126 -4.60 -2.90 2.49
C LYS A 126 -3.13 -2.82 2.91
N LEU A 127 -2.29 -2.47 1.94
CA LEU A 127 -0.89 -2.20 2.14
C LEU A 127 -0.65 -0.69 2.12
N TYR A 128 -0.06 -0.17 3.19
CA TYR A 128 0.35 1.22 3.33
C TYR A 128 1.86 1.26 3.57
N GLY A 129 2.64 1.24 2.49
CA GLY A 129 4.09 1.37 2.54
C GLY A 129 4.71 0.09 3.07
N SER A 130 5.35 0.15 4.23
CA SER A 130 5.83 -1.02 4.97
C SER A 130 4.78 -1.60 5.91
N TYR A 131 3.54 -1.12 5.91
CA TYR A 131 2.50 -1.58 6.83
C TYR A 131 1.42 -2.41 6.12
N ILE A 132 0.94 -3.47 6.79
CA ILE A 132 -0.24 -4.23 6.36
C ILE A 132 -1.36 -4.01 7.36
N TYR A 133 -2.53 -3.65 6.86
CA TYR A 133 -3.79 -3.70 7.59
C TYR A 133 -4.63 -4.84 7.04
N PRO A 134 -4.95 -5.87 7.84
CA PRO A 134 -5.73 -7.00 7.38
C PRO A 134 -7.18 -6.59 7.06
N ALA A 135 -7.89 -7.48 6.36
CA ALA A 135 -9.32 -7.36 6.18
C ALA A 135 -10.04 -7.56 7.52
N GLY A 136 -11.13 -6.81 7.73
CA GLY A 136 -11.88 -6.86 8.98
C GLY A 136 -12.85 -5.69 9.12
N THR A 137 -13.42 -5.60 10.31
CA THR A 137 -14.36 -4.55 10.70
C THR A 137 -13.64 -3.55 11.58
N TYR A 138 -13.76 -2.26 11.27
CA TYR A 138 -13.04 -1.18 11.93
C TYR A 138 -13.95 0.03 12.16
N GLU A 139 -13.57 0.84 13.15
CA GLU A 139 -14.09 2.19 13.32
C GLU A 139 -13.67 3.05 12.14
N ALA A 140 -14.63 3.69 11.49
CA ALA A 140 -14.34 4.54 10.36
C ALA A 140 -15.31 5.69 10.19
N ILE A 141 -14.77 6.76 9.63
CA ILE A 141 -15.57 7.78 8.96
C ILE A 141 -15.99 7.20 7.62
N LEU A 142 -17.28 7.07 7.41
CA LEU A 142 -17.91 6.61 6.17
C LEU A 142 -18.53 7.81 5.47
N ILE A 143 -18.04 8.13 4.29
CA ILE A 143 -18.59 9.18 3.43
C ILE A 143 -19.18 8.51 2.20
N GLU A 144 -20.46 8.70 1.97
CA GLU A 144 -21.13 8.22 0.75
C GLU A 144 -21.57 9.43 -0.07
N LEU A 145 -21.07 9.52 -1.30
CA LEU A 145 -21.48 10.53 -2.27
C LEU A 145 -22.55 9.93 -3.18
N GLY A 146 -23.66 10.65 -3.36
CA GLY A 146 -24.76 10.25 -4.21
C GLY A 146 -25.39 8.91 -3.79
N GLU A 147 -25.44 7.96 -4.71
CA GLU A 147 -25.90 6.58 -4.50
C GLU A 147 -24.78 5.63 -4.01
N GLY A 148 -23.52 6.10 -3.92
CA GLY A 148 -22.41 5.33 -3.37
C GLY A 148 -22.01 4.08 -4.18
N GLN A 149 -22.29 4.04 -5.48
CA GLN A 149 -22.08 2.85 -6.32
C GLN A 149 -20.68 2.80 -6.96
N GLY A 150 -19.95 3.91 -6.91
CA GLY A 150 -18.63 4.02 -7.49
C GLY A 150 -17.53 3.35 -6.66
N ALA A 151 -16.31 3.43 -7.20
CA ALA A 151 -15.14 2.88 -6.57
C ALA A 151 -14.93 3.50 -5.18
N ASN A 152 -14.45 2.66 -4.27
CA ASN A 152 -14.19 3.05 -2.89
C ASN A 152 -12.80 3.67 -2.75
N TRP A 153 -12.63 4.55 -1.78
CA TRP A 153 -11.34 4.99 -1.27
C TRP A 153 -11.18 4.52 0.16
N TRP A 154 -10.03 3.96 0.51
CA TRP A 154 -9.75 3.46 1.87
C TRP A 154 -8.48 4.07 2.41
N CYS A 155 -8.55 4.57 3.65
CA CYS A 155 -7.46 5.27 4.28
C CYS A 155 -7.39 4.98 5.79
N VAL A 156 -6.26 5.29 6.42
CA VAL A 156 -6.07 5.16 7.87
C VAL A 156 -5.76 6.54 8.45
N LEU A 157 -6.68 7.05 9.28
CA LEU A 157 -6.63 8.38 9.86
C LEU A 157 -5.82 8.41 11.15
N PHE A 158 -5.89 7.35 11.96
CA PHE A 158 -5.13 7.24 13.20
C PHE A 158 -4.53 5.83 13.36
N PRO A 159 -3.18 5.69 13.41
CA PRO A 159 -2.19 6.74 13.17
C PRO A 159 -2.32 7.32 11.74
N PRO A 160 -1.98 8.60 11.52
CA PRO A 160 -2.22 9.25 10.22
C PRO A 160 -1.29 8.65 9.17
N LEU A 161 -1.79 7.72 8.35
CA LEU A 161 -1.03 7.08 7.27
C LEU A 161 -1.57 7.49 5.89
N CYS A 162 -2.64 8.27 5.85
CA CYS A 162 -3.23 8.82 4.64
C CYS A 162 -2.29 9.73 3.83
N PHE A 163 -1.21 10.23 4.43
CA PHE A 163 -0.20 11.05 3.76
C PHE A 163 0.79 10.24 2.91
N LEU A 164 0.89 8.93 3.15
CA LEU A 164 1.81 8.10 2.41
C LEU A 164 1.27 8.01 0.97
N ASP A 165 1.99 8.64 0.04
CA ASP A 165 1.62 8.77 -1.37
C ASP A 165 1.47 7.39 -2.03
N PHE A 166 0.25 6.88 -2.04
CA PHE A 166 -0.14 5.64 -2.72
C PHE A 166 -1.02 5.98 -3.89
N SER A 167 -0.41 6.36 -5.01
CA SER A 167 -1.10 6.43 -6.30
C SER A 167 -1.79 5.11 -6.72
N ASN A 168 -1.58 3.99 -6.02
CA ASN A 168 -2.32 2.75 -6.16
C ASN A 168 -2.24 1.92 -4.86
N GLY A 169 -3.19 2.07 -3.94
CA GLY A 169 -3.32 1.15 -2.80
C GLY A 169 -3.67 -0.25 -3.28
N THR A 170 -2.66 -1.06 -3.61
CA THR A 170 -2.79 -2.43 -4.14
C THR A 170 -3.61 -3.28 -3.17
N SER A 171 -4.88 -3.51 -3.49
CA SER A 171 -5.71 -4.51 -2.84
C SER A 171 -5.28 -5.89 -3.29
N VAL A 172 -5.01 -6.78 -2.34
CA VAL A 172 -4.64 -8.17 -2.63
C VAL A 172 -5.83 -9.01 -3.14
N ALA A 173 -7.05 -8.45 -3.09
CA ALA A 173 -8.29 -9.13 -3.47
C ALA A 173 -8.51 -9.26 -4.99
N ALA A 174 -7.73 -8.60 -5.85
CA ALA A 174 -7.96 -8.60 -7.30
C ALA A 174 -7.24 -9.74 -8.06
N ALA A 175 -6.74 -10.77 -7.36
CA ALA A 175 -5.98 -11.86 -7.99
C ALA A 175 -6.82 -13.13 -8.28
N GLU A 176 -8.10 -13.15 -7.92
CA GLU A 176 -8.99 -14.29 -8.15
C GLU A 176 -10.30 -13.76 -8.71
N GLU A 177 -10.47 -13.84 -10.05
CA GLU A 177 -11.73 -13.93 -10.83
C GLU A 177 -11.57 -13.37 -12.27
N ASP A 178 -11.06 -14.23 -13.17
CA ASP A 178 -11.32 -14.39 -14.62
C ASP A 178 -11.36 -13.16 -15.60
N PRO A 179 -11.62 -13.37 -16.90
CA PRO A 179 -10.64 -13.61 -17.96
C PRO A 179 -10.44 -12.38 -18.86
N VAL A 180 -9.20 -12.13 -19.30
CA VAL A 180 -8.92 -11.10 -20.31
C VAL A 180 -9.20 -11.64 -21.71
N ASP A 181 -10.41 -11.37 -22.22
CA ASP A 181 -10.67 -11.33 -23.65
C ASP A 181 -10.35 -9.92 -24.17
N LYS A 182 -9.31 -9.82 -25.02
CA LYS A 182 -9.23 -8.77 -26.04
C LYS A 182 -9.04 -9.46 -27.39
N GLU A 183 -10.08 -9.31 -28.19
CA GLU A 183 -10.19 -9.77 -29.58
C GLU A 183 -9.09 -9.18 -30.46
N GLU A 184 -8.41 -10.02 -31.22
CA GLU A 184 -8.01 -9.70 -32.59
C GLU A 184 -8.39 -10.88 -33.50
N GLU A 185 -9.26 -10.60 -34.47
CA GLU A 185 -9.61 -11.49 -35.57
C GLU A 185 -8.37 -11.95 -36.35
N VAL A 186 -8.13 -13.26 -36.45
CA VAL A 186 -7.48 -13.83 -37.63
C VAL A 186 -8.13 -15.16 -37.99
N ALA A 187 -8.53 -15.24 -39.26
CA ALA A 187 -9.27 -16.32 -39.88
C ALA A 187 -8.55 -17.69 -39.88
N SER A 188 -9.36 -18.74 -39.73
CA SER A 188 -9.28 -20.07 -40.39
C SER A 188 -7.94 -20.83 -40.40
N ALA A 189 -7.86 -21.95 -39.68
CA ALA A 189 -7.82 -23.31 -40.23
C ALA A 189 -7.23 -24.34 -39.24
N GLU A 190 -7.77 -25.55 -39.33
CA GLU A 190 -7.51 -26.81 -38.62
C GLU A 190 -6.05 -27.15 -38.26
N GLY A 191 -5.89 -27.85 -37.13
CA GLY A 191 -4.81 -28.82 -36.95
C GLY A 191 -4.39 -29.06 -35.49
N GLU A 192 -4.72 -30.24 -34.96
CA GLU A 192 -4.09 -30.82 -33.77
C GLU A 192 -2.55 -30.70 -33.81
N LYS A 193 -1.93 -30.35 -32.68
CA LYS A 193 -0.69 -30.96 -32.15
C LYS A 193 -0.29 -30.36 -30.80
N ASP A 194 0.22 -31.26 -29.94
CA ASP A 194 0.81 -31.04 -28.62
C ASP A 194 1.55 -29.71 -28.44
N VAL A 195 1.22 -28.99 -27.37
CA VAL A 195 2.03 -27.87 -26.88
C VAL A 195 3.04 -28.41 -25.86
N GLU A 196 4.25 -28.70 -26.32
CA GLU A 196 5.42 -28.75 -25.45
C GLU A 196 5.64 -27.36 -24.83
N VAL A 197 5.44 -27.24 -23.52
CA VAL A 197 5.77 -26.03 -22.77
C VAL A 197 7.28 -25.93 -22.62
N LYS A 198 7.93 -25.25 -23.57
CA LYS A 198 9.31 -24.79 -23.40
C LYS A 198 9.31 -23.63 -22.41
N PHE A 199 9.71 -23.93 -21.17
CA PHE A 199 10.04 -22.93 -20.17
C PHE A 199 11.22 -22.08 -20.66
N PHE A 200 10.92 -20.85 -21.07
CA PHE A 200 11.91 -19.82 -21.41
C PHE A 200 12.55 -19.22 -20.15
N LEU A 201 13.04 -20.08 -19.26
CA LEU A 201 13.86 -19.73 -18.09
C LEU A 201 15.22 -20.47 -18.13
N PHE A 202 15.64 -20.92 -19.32
CA PHE A 202 16.94 -21.56 -19.52
C PHE A 202 17.60 -21.25 -20.88
N GLU A 203 17.44 -20.03 -21.41
CA GLU A 203 18.32 -19.54 -22.50
C GLU A 203 19.19 -18.34 -22.12
N TRP A 204 19.01 -17.75 -20.93
CA TRP A 204 19.90 -16.67 -20.45
C TRP A 204 21.20 -17.18 -19.78
N PHE A 205 21.28 -18.45 -19.37
CA PHE A 205 22.49 -19.01 -18.71
C PHE A 205 23.45 -19.73 -19.67
N GLY A 206 23.11 -19.88 -20.95
CA GLY A 206 23.97 -20.56 -21.95
C GLY A 206 25.00 -19.66 -22.65
N SER A 207 24.83 -18.33 -22.59
CA SER A 207 25.74 -17.37 -23.25
C SER A 207 26.84 -16.83 -22.32
N LEU A 208 26.89 -17.24 -21.05
CA LEU A 208 27.89 -16.76 -20.08
C LEU A 208 29.03 -17.75 -19.80
N PHE A 209 29.05 -18.91 -20.47
CA PHE A 209 30.10 -19.92 -20.34
C PHE A 209 30.56 -20.49 -21.71
N SER A 210 30.64 -19.65 -22.74
CA SER A 210 31.51 -19.90 -23.90
C SER A 210 32.50 -18.75 -24.09
#